data_AF-A0A2K5MT08-F1
#
_entry.id   AF-A0A2K5MT08-F1
#
_cell.length_a   1.000
_cell.length_b   1.000
_cell.length_c   1.000
_cell.angle_alpha   90.00
_cell.angle_beta   90.00
_cell.angle_gamma   90.00
#
_symmetry.space_group_name_H-M   'P 1'
#
loop_
_entity.id
_entity.type
_entity.pdbx_description
1 polymer ?
#
loop_
_entity_poly.entity_id
_entity_poly.type
_entity_poly.pdbx_seq_one_letter_code
_entity_poly.pdbx_strand_id
1 'polypeptide(L)'
;MRQSLLFLTSVVPFVLAPRPPDDPSFGPHQRLEKLDSLLSDYDILSLSNIQQHSVRKRDLQTSTHVETLLTFSALKRHFKLYLTSSTERFSQNFKVVVVDGKNESEYTVKWQDFFTGHVVGEPDSRVLAHIRDDDVIIRINTDGAEYNIEPLWRFVNDIKDKRMLVYKSEDIKNVSRLQSPKVCGYLKVDNEELLPKGLVDRGPPEELVHRVKRRADPDPMKNTCKLLVVADHRFYRYMGRGEESTTTNYLIELIDRVDDIYRNTSWDNAGFKGYGIQIEQLLFE
;
A
#
# COMPACT_ATOMS: atom_id res chain seq x y z
N MET A 1 41.41 13.03 -60.06
CA MET A 1 40.36 13.49 -59.12
C MET A 1 39.27 12.44 -59.04
N ARG A 2 39.20 11.72 -57.91
CA ARG A 2 38.00 11.04 -57.38
C ARG A 2 38.41 10.41 -56.04
N GLN A 3 38.14 11.15 -54.96
CA GLN A 3 38.12 10.60 -53.61
C GLN A 3 36.81 9.82 -53.45
N SER A 4 36.88 8.60 -52.94
CA SER A 4 35.74 7.95 -52.30
C SER A 4 36.22 7.33 -51.01
N LEU A 5 35.62 7.78 -49.91
CA LEU A 5 35.93 7.42 -48.54
C LEU A 5 35.55 5.97 -48.25
N LEU A 6 36.46 5.24 -47.62
CA LEU A 6 36.20 3.97 -46.96
C LEU A 6 35.59 4.26 -45.59
N PHE A 7 34.32 3.90 -45.39
CA PHE A 7 33.71 3.84 -44.05
C PHE A 7 34.19 2.56 -43.35
N LEU A 8 35.05 2.72 -42.35
CA LEU A 8 35.38 1.66 -41.39
C LEU A 8 34.19 1.50 -40.43
N THR A 9 33.42 0.43 -40.60
CA THR A 9 32.41 0.00 -39.63
C THR A 9 33.11 -0.66 -38.44
N SER A 10 33.31 0.12 -37.37
CA SER A 10 33.70 -0.40 -36.06
C SER A 10 32.53 -1.16 -35.43
N VAL A 11 32.50 -2.48 -35.59
CA VAL A 11 31.62 -3.36 -34.82
C VAL A 11 32.26 -3.55 -33.45
N VAL A 12 31.77 -2.83 -32.44
CA VAL A 12 32.13 -3.08 -31.04
C VAL A 12 31.21 -4.21 -30.55
N PRO A 13 31.72 -5.39 -30.18
CA PRO A 13 30.89 -6.37 -29.49
C PRO A 13 30.63 -5.82 -28.08
N PHE A 14 29.36 -5.58 -27.76
CA PHE A 14 28.93 -5.40 -26.37
C PHE A 14 29.20 -6.73 -25.66
N VAL A 15 30.35 -6.83 -25.01
CA VAL A 15 30.63 -7.87 -24.03
C VAL A 15 29.73 -7.56 -22.84
N LEU A 16 28.56 -8.23 -22.80
CA LEU A 16 27.76 -8.36 -21.59
C LEU A 16 28.67 -9.00 -20.55
N ALA A 17 29.14 -8.20 -19.60
CA ALA A 17 29.80 -8.71 -18.41
C ALA A 17 28.86 -9.74 -17.75
N PRO A 18 29.31 -10.98 -17.46
CA PRO A 18 28.51 -11.91 -16.70
C PRO A 18 28.18 -11.27 -15.36
N ARG A 19 26.91 -11.37 -14.92
CA ARG A 19 26.56 -11.07 -13.53
C ARG A 19 27.51 -11.84 -12.61
N PRO A 20 28.04 -11.23 -11.54
CA PRO A 20 28.68 -12.01 -10.50
C PRO A 20 27.67 -13.03 -9.98
N PRO A 21 28.09 -14.28 -9.69
CA PRO A 21 27.19 -15.29 -9.16
C PRO A 21 26.61 -14.81 -7.83
N ASP A 22 25.31 -15.08 -7.62
CA ASP A 22 24.64 -14.85 -6.34
C ASP A 22 25.43 -15.57 -5.23
N ASP A 23 25.93 -14.81 -4.26
CA ASP A 23 26.75 -15.34 -3.18
C ASP A 23 25.88 -16.25 -2.27
N PRO A 24 26.13 -17.56 -2.18
CA PRO A 24 25.28 -18.49 -1.42
C PRO A 24 25.48 -18.37 0.10
N SER A 25 26.24 -17.40 0.59
CA SER A 25 26.72 -17.34 1.98
C SER A 25 25.72 -16.78 3.01
N PHE A 26 24.51 -16.37 2.61
CA PHE A 26 23.51 -15.84 3.55
C PHE A 26 22.78 -16.96 4.29
N GLY A 27 23.40 -17.46 5.36
CA GLY A 27 22.77 -18.39 6.29
C GLY A 27 21.52 -17.81 6.96
N PRO A 28 20.61 -18.66 7.49
CA PRO A 28 19.36 -18.23 8.12
C PRO A 28 19.57 -17.27 9.30
N HIS A 29 20.71 -17.35 10.00
CA HIS A 29 21.06 -16.46 11.11
C HIS A 29 21.20 -14.98 10.70
N GLN A 30 21.94 -14.66 9.64
CA GLN A 30 22.12 -13.26 9.19
C GLN A 30 20.84 -12.63 8.62
N ARG A 31 19.88 -13.44 8.15
CA ARG A 31 18.61 -12.94 7.61
C ARG A 31 17.67 -12.42 8.71
N LEU A 32 17.71 -13.05 9.88
CA LEU A 32 16.93 -12.66 11.06
C LEU A 32 17.55 -11.46 11.79
N GLU A 33 18.88 -11.29 11.74
CA GLU A 33 19.58 -10.15 12.35
C GLU A 33 19.04 -8.79 11.87
N LYS A 34 18.61 -8.70 10.60
CA LYS A 34 17.98 -7.48 10.06
C LYS A 34 16.62 -7.20 10.73
N LEU A 35 15.83 -8.23 10.99
CA LEU A 35 14.54 -8.09 11.70
C LEU A 35 14.76 -7.71 13.16
N ASP A 36 15.75 -8.29 13.82
CA ASP A 36 16.11 -7.95 15.20
C ASP A 36 16.54 -6.47 15.35
N SER A 37 17.06 -5.87 14.27
CA SER A 37 17.38 -4.43 14.22
C SER A 37 16.14 -3.53 14.06
N LEU A 38 15.05 -4.06 13.50
CA LEU A 38 13.82 -3.33 13.16
C LEU A 38 12.69 -3.53 14.16
N LEU A 39 12.60 -4.68 14.81
CA LEU A 39 11.50 -5.07 15.69
C LEU A 39 12.01 -5.52 17.06
N SER A 40 11.36 -5.12 18.15
CA SER A 40 11.65 -5.62 19.51
C SER A 40 11.09 -7.00 19.78
N ASP A 41 9.90 -7.30 19.25
CA ASP A 41 9.24 -8.58 19.38
C ASP A 41 8.53 -8.93 18.06
N TYR A 42 8.59 -10.19 17.65
CA TYR A 42 7.94 -10.69 16.45
C TYR A 42 7.85 -12.22 16.48
N ASP A 43 6.85 -12.75 15.77
CA ASP A 43 6.70 -14.18 15.50
C ASP A 43 6.78 -14.44 13.99
N ILE A 44 7.23 -15.63 13.62
CA ILE A 44 7.21 -16.10 12.23
C ILE A 44 6.28 -17.30 12.12
N LEU A 45 5.29 -17.20 11.26
CA LEU A 45 4.31 -18.26 11.01
C LEU A 45 4.49 -18.85 9.61
N SER A 46 4.20 -20.14 9.47
CA SER A 46 3.89 -20.73 8.17
C SER A 46 2.42 -20.42 7.81
N LEU A 47 2.10 -20.31 6.52
CA LEU A 47 0.71 -20.25 6.05
C LEU A 47 -0.12 -21.42 6.57
N SER A 48 0.48 -22.61 6.74
CA SER A 48 -0.20 -23.78 7.31
C SER A 48 -0.60 -23.61 8.79
N ASN A 49 0.00 -22.65 9.51
CA ASN A 49 -0.42 -22.33 10.88
C ASN A 49 -1.66 -21.42 10.92
N ILE A 50 -2.02 -20.82 9.78
CA ILE A 50 -3.21 -19.99 9.64
C ILE A 50 -4.33 -20.90 9.14
N GLN A 51 -5.21 -21.30 10.06
CA GLN A 51 -6.35 -22.15 9.74
C GLN A 51 -7.48 -21.27 9.20
N GLN A 52 -7.83 -21.48 7.93
CA GLN A 52 -8.94 -20.82 7.28
C GLN A 52 -10.14 -21.77 7.19
N HIS A 53 -11.24 -21.38 7.81
CA HIS A 53 -12.52 -22.07 7.76
C HIS A 53 -13.53 -21.19 7.02
N SER A 54 -13.90 -21.56 5.79
CA SER A 54 -14.98 -20.87 5.08
C SER A 54 -16.31 -21.17 5.75
N VAL A 55 -17.06 -20.12 6.09
CA VAL A 55 -18.40 -20.22 6.67
C VAL A 55 -19.38 -19.82 5.58
N ARG A 56 -20.10 -20.80 5.02
CA ARG A 56 -21.13 -20.51 4.02
C ARG A 56 -22.49 -20.68 4.68
N LYS A 57 -23.26 -19.58 4.80
CA LYS A 57 -24.66 -19.66 5.24
C LYS A 57 -25.48 -20.42 4.19
N ARG A 58 -26.39 -21.29 4.66
CA ARG A 58 -27.27 -22.13 3.80
C ARG A 58 -28.49 -21.37 3.28
N ASP A 59 -28.40 -20.06 3.09
CA ASP A 59 -29.53 -19.25 2.61
C ASP A 59 -29.41 -18.90 1.14
N LEU A 60 -30.58 -18.78 0.51
CA LEU A 60 -30.85 -18.54 -0.92
C LEU A 60 -30.41 -17.15 -1.45
N GLN A 61 -29.57 -16.40 -0.72
CA GLN A 61 -29.14 -15.06 -1.12
C GLN A 61 -27.70 -15.04 -1.67
N THR A 62 -27.63 -14.59 -2.93
CA THR A 62 -26.52 -14.07 -3.74
C THR A 62 -25.08 -14.37 -3.29
N SER A 63 -24.33 -14.98 -4.21
CA SER A 63 -22.93 -15.43 -4.16
C SER A 63 -21.86 -14.34 -3.98
N THR A 64 -22.18 -13.17 -3.40
CA THR A 64 -21.29 -12.00 -3.35
C THR A 64 -20.61 -11.77 -2.00
N HIS A 65 -21.12 -12.33 -0.91
CA HIS A 65 -20.53 -12.18 0.42
C HIS A 65 -19.97 -13.52 0.92
N VAL A 66 -18.66 -13.66 0.84
CA VAL A 66 -17.93 -14.80 1.41
C VAL A 66 -17.61 -14.46 2.86
N GLU A 67 -18.14 -15.25 3.79
CA GLU A 67 -17.75 -15.19 5.20
C GLU A 67 -16.66 -16.25 5.45
N THR A 68 -15.61 -15.86 6.16
CA THR A 68 -14.51 -16.75 6.52
C THR A 68 -14.07 -16.50 7.95
N LEU A 69 -13.68 -17.59 8.61
CA LEU A 69 -13.17 -17.58 9.96
C LEU A 69 -11.71 -18.01 9.92
N LEU A 70 -10.84 -17.14 10.42
CA LEU A 70 -9.41 -17.33 10.36
C LEU A 70 -8.84 -17.44 11.77
N THR A 71 -8.12 -18.52 12.05
CA THR A 71 -7.56 -18.82 13.38
C THR A 71 -6.08 -19.11 13.34
N PHE A 72 -5.32 -18.46 14.22
CA PHE A 72 -3.89 -18.68 14.40
C PHE A 72 -3.46 -18.23 15.79
N SER A 73 -2.24 -18.58 16.19
CA SER A 73 -1.66 -18.08 17.43
C SER A 73 -0.33 -17.40 17.13
N ALA A 74 -0.13 -16.20 17.67
CA ALA A 74 1.10 -15.42 17.55
C ALA A 74 1.21 -14.45 18.72
N LEU A 75 2.44 -14.08 19.07
CA LEU A 75 2.79 -13.15 20.15
C LEU A 75 2.09 -13.52 21.47
N LYS A 76 2.10 -14.83 21.77
CA LYS A 76 1.46 -15.46 22.95
C LYS A 76 -0.05 -15.23 23.05
N ARG A 77 -0.71 -14.89 21.94
CA ARG A 77 -2.15 -14.67 21.85
C ARG A 77 -2.77 -15.59 20.79
N HIS A 78 -3.98 -16.06 21.07
CA HIS A 78 -4.78 -16.81 20.10
C HIS A 78 -5.76 -15.85 19.41
N PHE A 79 -5.69 -15.78 18.09
CA PHE A 79 -6.56 -14.96 17.27
C PHE A 79 -7.62 -15.81 16.60
N LYS A 80 -8.87 -15.34 16.68
CA LYS A 80 -10.01 -15.87 15.96
C LYS A 80 -10.71 -14.70 15.27
N LEU A 81 -10.54 -14.60 13.97
CA LEU A 81 -11.03 -13.49 13.16
C LEU A 81 -12.29 -13.92 12.43
N TYR A 82 -13.33 -13.09 12.50
CA TYR A 82 -14.51 -13.23 11.66
C TYR A 82 -14.41 -12.19 10.54
N LEU A 83 -14.38 -12.67 9.31
CA LEU A 83 -14.08 -11.88 8.12
C LEU A 83 -15.21 -12.02 7.09
N THR A 84 -15.55 -10.92 6.44
CA THR A 84 -16.54 -10.88 5.36
C THR A 84 -15.93 -10.15 4.16
N SER A 85 -16.09 -10.71 2.96
CA SER A 85 -15.64 -10.04 1.74
C SER A 85 -16.39 -8.73 1.55
N SER A 86 -15.67 -7.62 1.36
CA SER A 86 -16.25 -6.28 1.24
C SER A 86 -15.51 -5.44 0.21
N THR A 87 -16.28 -4.71 -0.60
CA THR A 87 -15.79 -3.74 -1.58
C THR A 87 -16.12 -2.30 -1.22
N GLU A 88 -16.66 -2.05 -0.03
CA GLU A 88 -17.24 -0.76 0.37
C GLU A 88 -16.26 0.41 0.33
N ARG A 89 -14.95 0.14 0.42
CA ARG A 89 -13.91 1.18 0.46
C ARG A 89 -13.37 1.55 -0.92
N PHE A 90 -13.77 0.84 -1.96
CA PHE A 90 -13.32 1.13 -3.32
C PHE A 90 -14.24 2.13 -4.01
N SER A 91 -13.66 2.95 -4.90
CA SER A 91 -14.48 3.79 -5.77
C SER A 91 -15.28 2.89 -6.72
N GLN A 92 -16.52 3.25 -7.03
CA GLN A 92 -17.34 2.50 -7.99
C GLN A 92 -16.70 2.42 -9.39
N ASN A 93 -15.86 3.40 -9.72
CA ASN A 93 -15.13 3.50 -10.99
C ASN A 93 -13.66 3.10 -10.86
N PHE A 94 -13.31 2.32 -9.83
CA PHE A 94 -11.93 1.90 -9.62
C PHE A 94 -11.43 1.08 -10.81
N LYS A 95 -10.29 1.49 -11.37
CA LYS A 95 -9.63 0.78 -12.48
C LYS A 95 -8.11 0.72 -12.29
N VAL A 96 -7.52 -0.36 -12.77
CA VAL A 96 -6.06 -0.54 -12.78
C VAL A 96 -5.61 -0.60 -14.23
N VAL A 97 -4.74 0.33 -14.62
CA VAL A 97 -4.21 0.42 -15.98
C VAL A 97 -2.72 0.11 -15.93
N VAL A 98 -2.29 -0.82 -16.77
CA VAL A 98 -0.90 -1.22 -16.95
C VAL A 98 -0.41 -0.69 -18.28
N VAL A 99 0.65 0.11 -18.25
CA VAL A 99 1.26 0.74 -19.42
C VAL A 99 2.56 0.01 -19.73
N ASP A 100 2.60 -0.71 -20.85
CA ASP A 100 3.83 -1.28 -21.40
C ASP A 100 4.20 -0.52 -22.69
N GLY A 101 5.03 0.52 -22.52
CA GLY A 101 5.45 1.40 -23.59
C GLY A 101 4.31 2.23 -24.18
N LYS A 102 3.69 1.75 -25.26
CA LYS A 102 2.54 2.40 -25.92
C LYS A 102 1.22 1.64 -25.73
N ASN A 103 1.28 0.45 -25.14
CA ASN A 103 0.13 -0.41 -24.95
C ASN A 103 -0.42 -0.17 -23.54
N GLU A 104 -1.71 0.14 -23.46
CA GLU A 104 -2.43 0.18 -22.20
C GLU A 104 -3.31 -1.06 -22.11
N SER A 105 -3.26 -1.75 -20.97
CA SER A 105 -4.15 -2.86 -20.67
C SER A 105 -4.79 -2.67 -19.30
N GLU A 106 -6.02 -3.17 -19.14
CA GLU A 106 -6.76 -3.07 -17.88
C GLU A 106 -6.58 -4.37 -17.09
N TYR A 107 -6.23 -4.23 -15.81
CA TYR A 107 -6.11 -5.34 -14.88
C TYR A 107 -7.36 -5.44 -14.00
N THR A 108 -8.05 -6.58 -14.08
CA THR A 108 -9.23 -6.85 -13.27
C THR A 108 -8.84 -7.29 -11.86
N VAL A 109 -9.19 -6.47 -10.86
CA VAL A 109 -8.96 -6.79 -9.45
C VAL A 109 -9.91 -7.87 -8.95
N LYS A 110 -9.35 -8.85 -8.23
CA LYS A 110 -10.11 -9.91 -7.57
C LYS A 110 -10.64 -9.41 -6.23
N TRP A 111 -11.81 -8.78 -6.27
CA TRP A 111 -12.47 -8.22 -5.08
C TRP A 111 -12.78 -9.23 -3.96
N GLN A 112 -12.87 -10.52 -4.31
CA GLN A 112 -13.15 -11.60 -3.38
C GLN A 112 -12.00 -11.87 -2.41
N ASP A 113 -10.81 -11.35 -2.71
CA ASP A 113 -9.61 -11.55 -1.91
C ASP A 113 -9.50 -10.50 -0.78
N PHE A 114 -10.37 -9.49 -0.77
CA PHE A 114 -10.41 -8.40 0.23
C PHE A 114 -11.51 -8.62 1.25
N PHE A 115 -11.11 -8.61 2.52
CA PHE A 115 -11.97 -8.89 3.66
C PHE A 115 -11.89 -7.79 4.71
N THR A 116 -13.03 -7.51 5.32
CA THR A 116 -13.14 -6.69 6.52
C THR A 116 -13.77 -7.51 7.63
N GLY A 117 -13.50 -7.19 8.89
CA GLY A 117 -14.02 -7.99 9.98
C GLY A 117 -13.61 -7.51 11.37
N HIS A 118 -13.66 -8.43 12.32
CA HIS A 118 -13.35 -8.19 13.72
C HIS A 118 -12.80 -9.46 14.38
N VAL A 119 -12.17 -9.30 15.54
CA VAL A 119 -11.75 -10.39 16.42
C VAL A 119 -12.96 -10.87 17.21
N VAL A 120 -13.19 -12.18 17.22
CA VAL A 120 -14.32 -12.80 17.93
C VAL A 120 -14.15 -12.58 19.44
N GLY A 121 -15.16 -11.96 20.05
CA GLY A 121 -15.16 -11.61 21.48
C GLY A 121 -14.70 -10.17 21.77
N GLU A 122 -14.24 -9.43 20.76
CA GLU A 122 -13.78 -8.04 20.88
C GLU A 122 -14.55 -7.17 19.86
N PRO A 123 -15.72 -6.64 20.24
CA PRO A 123 -16.63 -5.97 19.29
C PRO A 123 -16.06 -4.68 18.70
N ASP A 124 -15.18 -3.99 19.42
CA ASP A 124 -14.56 -2.72 18.98
C ASP A 124 -13.31 -2.95 18.13
N SER A 125 -12.92 -4.21 17.91
CA SER A 125 -11.79 -4.54 17.05
C SER A 125 -12.16 -4.45 15.57
N ARG A 126 -11.17 -4.05 14.76
CA ARG A 126 -11.31 -3.93 13.31
C ARG A 126 -10.20 -4.70 12.64
N VAL A 127 -10.58 -5.57 11.71
CA VAL A 127 -9.66 -6.38 10.93
C VAL A 127 -9.79 -6.00 9.47
N LEU A 128 -8.63 -5.87 8.84
CA LEU A 128 -8.46 -5.77 7.40
C LEU A 128 -7.62 -6.96 6.98
N ALA A 129 -8.11 -7.72 6.02
CA ALA A 129 -7.39 -8.88 5.53
C ALA A 129 -7.44 -8.93 4.00
N HIS A 130 -6.30 -9.27 3.42
CA HIS A 130 -6.19 -9.67 2.02
C HIS A 130 -5.67 -11.10 1.99
N ILE A 131 -6.47 -12.03 1.50
CA ILE A 131 -6.18 -13.47 1.56
C ILE A 131 -6.10 -14.02 0.14
N ARG A 132 -4.94 -14.58 -0.21
CA ARG A 132 -4.68 -15.29 -1.47
C ARG A 132 -4.20 -16.71 -1.17
N ASP A 133 -4.06 -17.50 -2.22
CA ASP A 133 -3.55 -18.88 -2.14
C ASP A 133 -2.13 -18.98 -1.54
N ASP A 134 -1.28 -17.99 -1.84
CA ASP A 134 0.16 -18.03 -1.53
C ASP A 134 0.63 -16.92 -0.57
N ASP A 135 -0.23 -15.95 -0.24
CA ASP A 135 0.08 -14.87 0.69
C ASP A 135 -1.16 -14.38 1.43
N VAL A 136 -0.93 -13.87 2.64
CA VAL A 136 -1.98 -13.33 3.49
C VAL A 136 -1.46 -12.02 4.08
N ILE A 137 -2.23 -10.96 4.01
CA ILE A 137 -1.90 -9.71 4.68
C ILE A 137 -3.04 -9.42 5.63
N ILE A 138 -2.75 -9.29 6.93
CA ILE A 138 -3.79 -9.01 7.92
C ILE A 138 -3.32 -7.89 8.82
N ARG A 139 -4.18 -6.90 9.01
CA ARG A 139 -4.06 -5.84 10.01
C ARG A 139 -5.19 -5.99 11.00
N ILE A 140 -4.85 -6.11 12.28
CA ILE A 140 -5.79 -6.26 13.38
C ILE A 140 -5.61 -5.06 14.28
N ASN A 141 -6.64 -4.22 14.34
CA ASN A 141 -6.70 -3.12 15.27
C ASN A 141 -7.60 -3.50 16.44
N THR A 142 -7.07 -3.40 17.65
CA THR A 142 -7.77 -3.64 18.92
C THR A 142 -7.55 -2.42 19.83
N ASP A 143 -8.38 -2.23 20.85
CA ASP A 143 -8.26 -1.09 21.77
C ASP A 143 -6.87 -0.91 22.41
N GLY A 144 -6.13 -2.01 22.56
CA GLY A 144 -4.81 -1.99 23.19
C GLY A 144 -3.62 -1.99 22.24
N ALA A 145 -3.76 -2.46 20.99
CA ALA A 145 -2.64 -2.62 20.08
C ALA A 145 -3.07 -2.85 18.62
N GLU A 146 -2.18 -2.51 17.70
CA GLU A 146 -2.26 -2.87 16.29
C GLU A 146 -1.28 -4.01 15.97
N TYR A 147 -1.80 -5.11 15.43
CA TYR A 147 -1.03 -6.27 14.98
C TYR A 147 -0.99 -6.30 13.46
N ASN A 148 0.18 -6.57 12.90
CA ASN A 148 0.40 -6.69 11.47
C ASN A 148 0.92 -8.09 11.16
N ILE A 149 0.34 -8.69 10.13
CA ILE A 149 0.73 -9.97 9.56
C ILE A 149 1.06 -9.69 8.10
N GLU A 150 2.33 -9.82 7.75
CA GLU A 150 2.82 -9.49 6.41
C GLU A 150 3.78 -10.57 5.88
N PRO A 151 3.88 -10.76 4.56
CA PRO A 151 4.80 -11.73 4.00
C PRO A 151 6.26 -11.43 4.38
N LEU A 152 6.97 -12.44 4.89
CA LEU A 152 8.33 -12.28 5.41
C LEU A 152 9.32 -11.81 4.34
N TRP A 153 9.10 -12.20 3.07
CA TRP A 153 9.93 -11.80 1.93
C TRP A 153 10.04 -10.28 1.73
N ARG A 154 9.14 -9.47 2.31
CA ARG A 154 9.27 -8.01 2.28
C ARG A 154 10.47 -7.50 3.08
N PHE A 155 10.91 -8.29 4.07
CA PHE A 155 11.95 -7.89 5.01
C PHE A 155 13.27 -8.64 4.76
N VAL A 156 13.16 -9.89 4.32
CA VAL A 156 14.29 -10.75 3.95
C VAL A 156 14.45 -10.79 2.44
N ASN A 157 15.67 -10.76 1.93
CA ASN A 157 15.95 -10.87 0.48
C ASN A 157 15.74 -12.31 -0.04
N ASP A 158 14.64 -12.97 0.32
CA ASP A 158 14.26 -14.31 -0.13
C ASP A 158 12.83 -14.32 -0.66
N ILE A 159 12.70 -14.28 -1.98
CA ILE A 159 11.44 -14.18 -2.70
C ILE A 159 10.64 -15.50 -2.64
N LYS A 160 11.29 -16.61 -2.30
CA LYS A 160 10.64 -17.93 -2.19
C LYS A 160 10.09 -18.20 -0.80
N ASP A 161 10.37 -17.34 0.17
CA ASP A 161 9.90 -17.51 1.53
C ASP A 161 8.40 -17.18 1.62
N LYS A 162 7.60 -18.21 1.88
CA LYS A 162 6.14 -18.12 2.06
C LYS A 162 5.74 -17.92 3.52
N ARG A 163 6.70 -17.72 4.43
CA ARG A 163 6.39 -17.46 5.83
C ARG A 163 5.85 -16.05 6.01
N MET A 164 5.16 -15.87 7.12
CA MET A 164 4.49 -14.65 7.53
C MET A 164 5.20 -14.08 8.75
N LEU A 165 5.48 -12.78 8.73
CA LEU A 165 5.97 -12.02 9.86
C LEU A 165 4.77 -11.46 10.62
N VAL A 166 4.71 -11.72 11.92
CA VAL A 166 3.70 -11.16 12.83
C VAL A 166 4.39 -10.26 13.83
N TYR A 167 3.95 -9.01 13.91
CA TYR A 167 4.54 -8.02 14.80
C TYR A 167 3.48 -6.99 15.22
N LYS A 168 3.73 -6.27 16.33
CA LYS A 168 2.90 -5.12 16.70
C LYS A 168 3.51 -3.83 16.20
N SER A 169 2.67 -2.85 15.90
CA SER A 169 3.13 -1.52 15.50
C SER A 169 3.96 -0.82 16.60
N GLU A 170 3.72 -1.14 17.88
CA GLU A 170 4.49 -0.60 19.01
C GLU A 170 5.92 -1.17 19.10
N ASP A 171 6.16 -2.35 18.53
CA ASP A 171 7.46 -3.04 18.59
C ASP A 171 8.43 -2.58 17.50
N ILE A 172 8.03 -1.63 16.64
CA ILE A 172 8.90 -1.07 15.62
C ILE A 172 9.97 -0.18 16.28
N LYS A 173 11.23 -0.61 16.19
CA LYS A 173 12.39 0.13 16.69
C LYS A 173 12.68 1.33 15.78
N ASN A 174 13.20 2.42 16.35
CA ASN A 174 13.67 3.60 15.62
C ASN A 174 12.60 4.32 14.78
N VAL A 175 11.35 4.38 15.24
CA VAL A 175 10.31 5.26 14.65
C VAL A 175 10.80 6.72 14.58
N SER A 176 11.71 7.15 15.46
CA SER A 176 12.37 8.45 15.44
C SER A 176 13.17 8.75 14.16
N ARG A 177 13.50 7.77 13.31
CA ARG A 177 14.05 8.05 11.96
C ARG A 177 13.02 8.72 11.05
N LEU A 178 11.71 8.55 11.30
CA LEU A 178 10.63 9.32 10.66
C LEU A 178 10.50 10.74 11.23
N GLN A 179 11.04 11.01 12.42
CA GLN A 179 11.15 12.36 12.98
C GLN A 179 12.40 13.11 12.50
N SER A 180 13.28 12.44 11.74
CA SER A 180 14.36 13.13 11.04
C SER A 180 13.77 13.98 9.92
N PRO A 181 14.08 15.29 9.84
CA PRO A 181 13.61 16.13 8.74
C PRO A 181 14.07 15.64 7.35
N LYS A 182 14.99 14.66 7.30
CA LYS A 182 15.50 14.03 6.08
C LYS A 182 14.64 12.88 5.54
N VAL A 183 13.62 12.40 6.27
CA VAL A 183 12.83 11.21 5.88
C VAL A 183 11.33 11.51 5.97
N CYS A 184 10.76 12.26 5.02
CA CYS A 184 9.41 12.84 5.09
C CYS A 184 9.28 13.97 6.13
N GLY A 185 10.19 14.95 6.08
CA GLY A 185 9.80 16.31 6.47
C GLY A 185 8.86 16.89 5.41
N TYR A 186 7.80 17.60 5.82
CA TYR A 186 7.08 18.51 4.92
C TYR A 186 8.09 19.53 4.40
N LEU A 187 8.65 19.29 3.22
CA LEU A 187 9.34 20.32 2.47
C LEU A 187 8.24 21.30 2.09
N LYS A 188 8.18 22.39 2.83
CA LYS A 188 7.48 23.59 2.39
C LYS A 188 8.28 24.11 1.21
N VAL A 189 8.11 23.46 0.06
CA VAL A 189 8.62 23.96 -1.21
C VAL A 189 7.93 25.29 -1.38
N ASP A 190 8.71 26.38 -1.41
CA ASP A 190 8.15 27.71 -1.59
C ASP A 190 7.28 27.67 -2.86
N ASN A 191 6.04 28.16 -2.74
CA ASN A 191 5.01 28.06 -3.78
C ASN A 191 5.47 28.55 -5.17
N GLU A 192 6.55 29.33 -5.24
CA GLU A 192 7.13 29.81 -6.49
C GLU A 192 7.82 28.72 -7.32
N GLU A 193 8.22 27.60 -6.72
CA GLU A 193 8.92 26.51 -7.43
C GLU A 193 7.95 25.48 -8.04
N LEU A 194 6.73 25.38 -7.49
CA LEU A 194 5.68 24.46 -7.96
C LEU A 194 4.72 25.09 -8.98
N LEU A 195 4.71 26.41 -9.11
CA LEU A 195 3.91 27.12 -10.10
C LEU A 195 4.73 27.28 -11.39
N PRO A 196 4.19 26.92 -12.57
CA PRO A 196 4.84 27.25 -13.84
C PRO A 196 5.16 28.75 -13.88
N LYS A 197 6.42 29.09 -14.17
CA LYS A 197 6.86 30.48 -14.37
C LYS A 197 5.98 31.11 -15.45
N GLY A 198 5.05 31.96 -15.05
CA GLY A 198 4.01 32.55 -15.91
C GLY A 198 2.64 32.77 -15.26
N LEU A 199 2.39 32.18 -14.08
CA LEU A 199 1.16 32.43 -13.29
C LEU A 199 1.32 33.48 -12.18
N VAL A 200 2.56 33.94 -11.94
CA VAL A 200 2.87 34.98 -10.97
C VAL A 200 3.20 36.25 -11.75
N ASP A 201 2.39 37.28 -11.50
CA ASP A 201 2.53 38.68 -11.90
C ASP A 201 1.73 39.17 -13.13
N ARG A 202 0.41 39.25 -12.97
CA ARG A 202 -0.29 40.50 -13.30
C ARG A 202 -0.77 41.08 -11.98
N GLY A 203 -0.24 42.25 -11.62
CA GLY A 203 -0.65 43.00 -10.44
C GLY A 203 -2.18 43.12 -10.32
N PRO A 204 -2.70 43.31 -9.10
CA PRO A 204 -4.13 43.27 -8.85
C PRO A 204 -4.83 44.39 -9.65
N PRO A 205 -5.88 44.09 -10.44
CA PRO A 205 -6.86 45.12 -10.77
C PRO A 205 -7.48 45.58 -9.46
N GLU A 206 -7.35 46.87 -9.14
CA GLU A 206 -8.07 47.53 -8.05
C GLU A 206 -9.58 47.52 -8.36
N GLU A 207 -10.25 46.38 -8.26
CA GLU A 207 -11.70 46.32 -8.33
C GLU A 207 -12.22 45.26 -7.35
N LEU A 208 -12.77 45.77 -6.24
CA LEU A 208 -13.77 45.15 -5.38
C LEU A 208 -13.40 43.76 -4.84
N VAL A 209 -12.60 43.74 -3.76
CA VAL A 209 -12.54 42.60 -2.83
C VAL A 209 -13.91 42.48 -2.15
N HIS A 210 -14.88 41.87 -2.84
CA HIS A 210 -16.00 41.25 -2.19
C HIS A 210 -15.40 40.19 -1.27
N ARG A 211 -15.42 40.48 0.04
CA ARG A 211 -15.13 39.51 1.09
C ARG A 211 -16.20 38.42 1.01
N VAL A 212 -16.03 37.46 0.10
CA VAL A 212 -16.84 36.25 0.05
C VAL A 212 -16.60 35.54 1.37
N LYS A 213 -17.66 35.42 2.16
CA LYS A 213 -17.67 34.70 3.43
C LYS A 213 -17.32 33.23 3.09
N ARG A 214 -16.04 32.84 3.19
CA ARG A 214 -15.55 31.46 2.94
C ARG A 214 -15.94 30.50 4.07
N ARG A 215 -17.19 30.56 4.53
CA ARG A 215 -17.80 29.48 5.31
C ARG A 215 -18.99 29.00 4.50
N ALA A 216 -18.70 28.30 3.41
CA ALA A 216 -19.65 27.31 2.96
C ALA A 216 -19.65 26.25 4.04
N ASP A 217 -20.83 25.91 4.56
CA ASP A 217 -20.92 24.80 5.49
C ASP A 217 -20.36 23.54 4.82
N PRO A 218 -19.60 22.71 5.56
CA PRO A 218 -18.96 21.52 5.01
C PRO A 218 -19.99 20.64 4.31
N ASP A 219 -19.91 20.51 2.98
CA ASP A 219 -20.80 19.64 2.21
C ASP A 219 -20.46 18.17 2.55
N PRO A 220 -21.36 17.43 3.22
CA PRO A 220 -21.09 16.04 3.59
C PRO A 220 -20.90 15.13 2.38
N MET A 221 -21.39 15.53 1.19
CA MET A 221 -21.21 14.77 -0.04
C MET A 221 -19.83 14.96 -0.68
N LYS A 222 -19.05 15.94 -0.22
CA LYS A 222 -17.70 16.25 -0.73
C LYS A 222 -16.64 16.07 0.36
N ASN A 223 -16.59 14.87 0.93
CA ASN A 223 -15.65 14.52 1.98
C ASN A 223 -14.47 13.64 1.51
N THR A 224 -14.44 13.22 0.24
CA THR A 224 -13.46 12.24 -0.25
C THR A 224 -12.69 12.79 -1.45
N CYS A 225 -11.36 12.87 -1.33
CA CYS A 225 -10.46 13.21 -2.43
C CYS A 225 -10.14 11.96 -3.25
N LYS A 226 -10.43 12.00 -4.55
CA LYS A 226 -10.14 10.89 -5.47
C LYS A 226 -8.70 10.97 -5.96
N LEU A 227 -7.98 9.85 -5.90
CA LEU A 227 -6.57 9.75 -6.25
C LEU A 227 -6.36 8.92 -7.51
N LEU A 228 -5.52 9.45 -8.40
CA LEU A 228 -4.75 8.68 -9.37
C LEU A 228 -3.41 8.34 -8.73
N VAL A 229 -3.12 7.05 -8.54
CA VAL A 229 -1.86 6.60 -7.98
C VAL A 229 -1.04 5.94 -9.09
N VAL A 230 0.18 6.44 -9.29
CA VAL A 230 1.10 5.94 -10.31
C VAL A 230 2.24 5.21 -9.63
N ALA A 231 2.46 3.94 -10.00
CA ALA A 231 3.65 3.18 -9.63
C ALA A 231 4.60 3.11 -10.82
N ASP A 232 5.81 3.61 -10.62
CA ASP A 232 6.87 3.54 -11.62
C ASP A 232 7.45 2.11 -11.74
N HIS A 233 8.27 1.92 -12.77
CA HIS A 233 8.90 0.62 -13.05
C HIS A 233 9.74 0.08 -11.87
N ARG A 234 10.27 0.98 -11.02
CA ARG A 234 11.07 0.59 -9.85
C ARG A 234 10.15 0.05 -8.77
N PHE A 235 9.06 0.75 -8.48
CA PHE A 235 8.06 0.30 -7.53
C PHE A 235 7.44 -1.02 -7.99
N TYR A 236 7.02 -1.09 -9.26
CA TYR A 236 6.47 -2.31 -9.85
C TYR A 236 7.43 -3.50 -9.70
N ARG A 237 8.71 -3.29 -10.00
CA ARG A 237 9.72 -4.35 -9.92
C ARG A 237 10.10 -4.76 -8.50
N TYR A 238 10.37 -3.80 -7.62
CA TYR A 238 10.97 -4.07 -6.30
C TYR A 238 9.93 -4.23 -5.19
N MET A 239 8.82 -3.49 -5.23
CA MET A 239 7.73 -3.62 -4.26
C MET A 239 6.66 -4.59 -4.75
N GLY A 240 6.34 -4.49 -6.04
CA GLY A 240 5.34 -5.32 -6.71
C GLY A 240 5.81 -6.66 -7.22
N ARG A 241 7.13 -6.94 -7.18
CA ARG A 241 7.77 -8.15 -7.76
C ARG A 241 7.54 -8.35 -9.26
N GLY A 242 7.14 -7.31 -9.98
CA GLY A 242 6.72 -7.42 -11.37
C GLY A 242 5.37 -8.13 -11.55
N GLU A 243 4.54 -8.13 -10.51
CA GLU A 243 3.19 -8.68 -10.52
C GLU A 243 2.16 -7.56 -10.26
N GLU A 244 1.16 -7.45 -11.14
CA GLU A 244 0.10 -6.44 -11.07
C GLU A 244 -0.71 -6.59 -9.79
N SER A 245 -1.03 -7.84 -9.43
CA SER A 245 -1.79 -8.17 -8.22
C SER A 245 -1.08 -7.67 -6.97
N THR A 246 0.19 -8.04 -6.81
CA THR A 246 0.99 -7.70 -5.62
C THR A 246 1.19 -6.19 -5.51
N THR A 247 1.42 -5.50 -6.63
CA THR A 247 1.51 -4.03 -6.69
C THR A 247 0.20 -3.35 -6.29
N THR A 248 -0.91 -3.79 -6.91
CA THR A 248 -2.26 -3.29 -6.65
C THR A 248 -2.61 -3.40 -5.17
N ASN A 249 -2.40 -4.59 -4.61
CA ASN A 249 -2.76 -4.90 -3.23
C ASN A 249 -1.97 -4.05 -2.24
N TYR A 250 -0.66 -3.88 -2.48
CA TYR A 250 0.19 -3.03 -1.65
C TYR A 250 -0.31 -1.58 -1.64
N LEU A 251 -0.61 -1.01 -2.81
CA LEU A 251 -1.06 0.37 -2.92
C LEU A 251 -2.44 0.58 -2.29
N ILE A 252 -3.35 -0.36 -2.48
CA ILE A 252 -4.66 -0.36 -1.83
C ILE A 252 -4.50 -0.33 -0.30
N GLU A 253 -3.70 -1.26 0.25
CA GLU A 253 -3.47 -1.36 1.68
C GLU A 253 -2.85 -0.08 2.25
N LEU A 254 -1.85 0.47 1.55
CA LEU A 254 -1.17 1.69 1.95
C LEU A 254 -2.13 2.89 2.02
N ILE A 255 -2.90 3.12 0.94
CA ILE A 255 -3.81 4.26 0.88
C ILE A 255 -4.97 4.10 1.87
N ASP A 256 -5.47 2.88 2.07
CA ASP A 256 -6.50 2.61 3.09
C ASP A 256 -6.00 2.93 4.50
N ARG A 257 -4.74 2.59 4.81
CA ARG A 257 -4.10 2.95 6.09
C ARG A 257 -3.98 4.46 6.28
N VAL A 258 -3.66 5.18 5.21
CA VAL A 258 -3.61 6.65 5.24
C VAL A 258 -5.02 7.24 5.38
N ASP A 259 -6.00 6.73 4.66
CA ASP A 259 -7.39 7.18 4.72
C ASP A 259 -7.99 7.03 6.12
N ASP A 260 -7.72 5.92 6.81
CA ASP A 260 -8.11 5.70 8.21
C ASP A 260 -7.63 6.84 9.13
N ILE A 261 -6.41 7.36 8.92
CA ILE A 261 -5.87 8.49 9.69
C ILE A 261 -6.64 9.77 9.36
N TYR A 262 -6.84 10.05 8.07
CA TYR A 262 -7.51 11.27 7.62
C TYR A 262 -8.97 11.33 8.12
N ARG A 263 -9.71 10.24 8.00
CA ARG A 263 -11.12 10.19 8.41
C ARG A 263 -11.31 10.32 9.92
N ASN A 264 -10.37 9.80 10.69
CA ASN A 264 -10.38 9.90 12.16
C ASN A 264 -9.82 11.23 12.69
N THR A 265 -9.19 12.05 11.83
CA THR A 265 -8.67 13.36 12.21
C THR A 265 -9.80 14.39 12.26
N SER A 266 -9.86 15.15 13.36
CA SER A 266 -10.70 16.35 13.49
C SER A 266 -9.87 17.57 13.11
N TRP A 267 -10.22 18.24 12.01
CA TRP A 267 -9.39 19.32 11.44
C TRP A 267 -9.63 20.68 12.12
N ASP A 268 -10.80 20.86 12.73
CA ASP A 268 -11.18 22.08 13.44
C ASP A 268 -11.36 21.86 14.96
N ASN A 269 -10.99 20.68 15.47
CA ASN A 269 -11.28 20.20 16.83
C ASN A 269 -12.78 20.28 17.20
N ALA A 270 -13.66 20.28 16.20
CA ALA A 270 -15.10 20.31 16.33
C ALA A 270 -15.74 19.31 15.36
N GLY A 271 -16.61 19.77 14.47
CA GLY A 271 -17.44 18.94 13.59
C GLY A 271 -16.79 18.60 12.25
N PHE A 272 -15.67 19.22 11.88
CA PHE A 272 -15.00 18.99 10.61
C PHE A 272 -14.13 17.74 10.71
N LYS A 273 -14.74 16.58 10.45
CA LYS A 273 -14.14 15.24 10.50
C LYS A 273 -14.69 14.35 9.37
N GLY A 274 -14.12 13.17 9.18
CA GLY A 274 -14.59 12.22 8.16
C GLY A 274 -14.16 12.57 6.74
N TYR A 275 -13.24 13.53 6.59
CA TYR A 275 -12.58 13.81 5.32
C TYR A 275 -11.49 12.78 5.06
N GLY A 276 -11.40 12.29 3.83
CA GLY A 276 -10.53 11.18 3.48
C GLY A 276 -10.04 11.22 2.05
N ILE A 277 -9.32 10.17 1.68
CA ILE A 277 -8.80 9.91 0.35
C ILE A 277 -9.31 8.56 -0.15
N GLN A 278 -9.42 8.41 -1.46
CA GLN A 278 -9.83 7.14 -2.06
C GLN A 278 -9.19 6.99 -3.42
N ILE A 279 -8.66 5.80 -3.71
CA ILE A 279 -8.13 5.51 -5.04
C ILE A 279 -9.28 5.40 -6.04
N GLU A 280 -9.16 6.15 -7.13
CA GLU A 280 -10.04 6.03 -8.29
C GLU A 280 -9.34 5.31 -9.45
N GLN A 281 -8.04 5.49 -9.61
CA GLN A 281 -7.27 4.82 -10.65
C GLN A 281 -5.87 4.45 -10.16
N LEU A 282 -5.43 3.26 -10.51
CA LEU A 282 -4.02 2.84 -10.44
C LEU A 282 -3.42 2.83 -11.85
N LEU A 283 -2.19 3.32 -11.96
CA LEU A 283 -1.40 3.29 -13.20
C LEU A 283 -0.04 2.64 -12.92
N PHE A 284 0.34 1.62 -13.68
CA PHE A 284 1.65 0.98 -13.61
C PHE A 284 2.45 1.32 -14.88
N GLU A 285 3.66 1.84 -14.72
CA GLU A 285 4.59 2.21 -15.80
C GLU A 285 5.91 1.44 -15.73
#